data_AF-A0A943JWB1-F1
#
_entry.id   AF-A0A943JWB1-F1
#
_cell.length_a   1.000
_cell.length_b   1.000
_cell.length_c   1.000
_cell.angle_alpha   90.00
_cell.angle_beta   90.00
_cell.angle_gamma   90.00
#
_symmetry.space_group_name_H-M   'P 1'
#
loop_
_entity.id
_entity.type
_entity.pdbx_description
1 polymer ?
#
loop_
_entity_poly.entity_id
_entity_poly.type
_entity_poly.pdbx_seq_one_letter_code
_entity_poly.pdbx_strand_id
1 'polypeptide(L)'
;MIKNEFFYNDNILKEYIIKVAYKNTLIYGNLFSLLGFILTIYHISKNNIFQIGIYSISLIILLLVTYISPFLYYKQIKKQGKKLHNNNKYKTITTFDDKIYVNEGSFSISFDYNQITKLHKLKNCYVLMVYKTPIIIEQNSFTKGTVEDFLSLIKEKCINLKL
;
A
#
# COMPACT_ATOMS: atom_id res chain seq x y z
N MET A 1 -0.99 22.85 -14.22
CA MET A 1 -1.88 22.43 -13.12
C MET A 1 -2.77 21.23 -13.51
N ILE A 2 -2.53 20.07 -12.90
CA ILE A 2 -3.36 18.85 -13.00
C ILE A 2 -4.05 18.62 -11.65
N LYS A 3 -5.29 18.13 -11.65
CA LYS A 3 -6.07 17.93 -10.42
C LYS A 3 -6.81 16.60 -10.42
N ASN A 4 -6.64 15.84 -9.34
CA ASN A 4 -7.32 14.58 -9.07
C ASN A 4 -8.16 14.72 -7.80
N GLU A 5 -9.43 14.33 -7.86
CA GLU A 5 -10.36 14.49 -6.74
C GLU A 5 -11.25 13.27 -6.56
N PHE A 6 -11.12 12.59 -5.42
CA PHE A 6 -11.86 11.36 -5.17
C PHE A 6 -12.27 11.17 -3.71
N PHE A 7 -13.16 10.21 -3.48
CA PHE A 7 -13.46 9.69 -2.15
C PHE A 7 -12.80 8.33 -2.01
N TYR A 8 -12.13 8.07 -0.88
CA TYR A 8 -11.60 6.74 -0.62
C TYR A 8 -12.70 5.69 -0.67
N ASN A 9 -12.53 4.74 -1.58
CA ASN A 9 -13.34 3.54 -1.65
C ASN A 9 -12.56 2.34 -1.08
N ASP A 10 -13.29 1.32 -0.63
CA ASP A 10 -12.68 0.14 -0.01
C ASP A 10 -11.79 -0.64 -1.01
N ASN A 11 -12.04 -0.52 -2.32
CA ASN A 11 -11.30 -1.23 -3.35
C ASN A 11 -9.88 -0.67 -3.53
N ILE A 12 -9.75 0.65 -3.66
CA ILE A 12 -8.47 1.36 -3.76
C ILE A 12 -7.63 1.10 -2.52
N LEU A 13 -8.24 1.22 -1.34
CA LEU A 13 -7.50 1.04 -0.09
C LEU A 13 -7.00 -0.40 0.07
N LYS A 14 -7.85 -1.40 -0.19
CA LYS A 14 -7.43 -2.81 -0.16
C LYS A 14 -6.34 -3.09 -1.20
N GLU A 15 -6.47 -2.54 -2.40
CA GLU A 15 -5.51 -2.73 -3.46
C GLU A 15 -4.13 -2.16 -3.09
N TYR A 16 -4.10 -0.92 -2.58
CA TYR A 16 -2.88 -0.31 -2.05
C TYR A 16 -2.23 -1.17 -0.96
N ILE A 17 -3.02 -1.61 0.04
CA ILE A 17 -2.50 -2.37 1.17
C ILE A 17 -1.86 -3.69 0.71
N ILE A 18 -2.55 -4.46 -0.14
CA ILE A 18 -2.07 -5.78 -0.57
C ILE A 18 -0.90 -5.65 -1.55
N LYS A 19 -0.98 -4.72 -2.51
CA LYS A 19 -0.02 -4.66 -3.63
C LYS A 19 1.17 -3.74 -3.38
N VAL A 20 1.10 -2.83 -2.40
CA VAL A 20 2.19 -1.90 -2.08
C VAL A 20 2.64 -2.08 -0.64
N ALA A 21 1.77 -1.83 0.35
CA ALA A 21 2.19 -1.79 1.75
C ALA A 21 2.65 -3.17 2.29
N TYR A 22 1.89 -4.23 2.01
CA TYR A 22 2.14 -5.59 2.50
C TYR A 22 2.67 -6.55 1.44
N LYS A 23 2.95 -6.08 0.21
CA LYS A 23 3.43 -6.94 -0.88
C LYS A 23 4.65 -7.76 -0.46
N ASN A 24 5.66 -7.10 0.09
CA ASN A 24 6.88 -7.78 0.52
C ASN A 24 6.63 -8.70 1.71
N THR A 25 5.81 -8.29 2.68
CA THR A 25 5.43 -9.13 3.82
C THR A 25 4.73 -10.41 3.38
N LEU A 26 3.84 -10.34 2.39
CA LEU A 26 3.18 -11.52 1.82
C LEU A 26 4.16 -12.42 1.09
N ILE A 27 5.09 -11.86 0.29
CA ILE A 27 6.11 -12.63 -0.42
C ILE A 27 7.03 -13.34 0.57
N TYR A 28 7.63 -12.62 1.52
CA TYR A 28 8.55 -13.21 2.49
C TYR A 28 7.83 -14.16 3.44
N GLY A 29 6.62 -13.81 3.89
CA GLY A 29 5.78 -14.69 4.72
C GLY A 29 5.55 -16.04 4.03
N ASN A 30 5.16 -16.04 2.75
CA ASN A 30 4.96 -17.27 1.98
C ASN A 30 6.26 -18.07 1.79
N LEU A 31 7.40 -17.40 1.53
CA LEU A 31 8.70 -18.07 1.40
C LEU A 31 9.09 -18.77 2.70
N PHE A 32 8.95 -18.10 3.85
CA PHE A 32 9.23 -18.70 5.15
C PHE A 32 8.22 -19.79 5.52
N SER A 33 6.95 -19.65 5.13
CA SER A 33 5.95 -20.71 5.33
C SER A 33 6.28 -21.96 4.52
N LEU A 34 6.75 -21.81 3.28
CA LEU A 34 7.20 -22.94 2.46
C LEU A 34 8.38 -23.67 3.11
N LEU A 35 9.38 -22.91 3.60
CA LEU A 35 10.52 -23.47 4.32
C LEU A 35 10.07 -24.22 5.59
N GLY A 36 9.19 -23.61 6.38
CA GLY A 36 8.63 -24.23 7.59
C GLY A 36 7.90 -25.53 7.27
N PHE A 37 7.14 -25.57 6.18
CA PHE A 37 6.45 -26.78 5.73
C PHE A 37 7.42 -27.91 5.35
N ILE A 38 8.50 -27.60 4.62
CA ILE A 38 9.55 -28.56 4.25
C ILE A 38 10.22 -29.14 5.51
N LEU A 39 10.55 -28.28 6.49
CA LEU A 39 11.16 -28.72 7.76
C LEU A 39 10.22 -29.62 8.57
N THR A 40 8.93 -29.30 8.62
CA THR A 40 7.93 -30.16 9.27
C THR A 40 7.89 -31.55 8.62
N ILE A 41 7.85 -31.64 7.28
CA ILE A 41 7.87 -32.92 6.57
C ILE A 41 9.16 -33.70 6.87
N TYR A 42 10.31 -33.04 6.82
CA TYR A 42 11.60 -33.67 7.12
C TYR A 42 11.61 -34.31 8.52
N HIS A 43 11.06 -33.62 9.53
CA HIS A 43 10.98 -34.14 10.89
C HIS A 43 9.92 -35.23 11.07
N ILE A 44 8.83 -35.20 10.29
CA ILE A 44 7.87 -36.31 10.19
C ILE A 44 8.59 -37.57 9.71
N SER A 45 9.40 -37.49 8.65
CA SER A 45 10.17 -38.64 8.16
C SER A 45 11.20 -39.18 9.16
N LYS A 46 11.59 -38.38 10.16
CA LYS A 46 12.48 -38.78 11.26
C LYS A 46 11.74 -39.20 12.54
N ASN A 47 10.40 -39.19 12.55
CA ASN A 47 9.55 -39.47 13.71
C ASN A 47 9.90 -38.63 14.95
N ASN A 48 10.42 -37.41 14.77
CA ASN A 48 10.76 -36.53 15.88
C ASN A 48 9.56 -35.67 16.29
N ILE A 49 8.68 -36.24 17.12
CA ILE A 49 7.40 -35.65 17.55
C ILE A 49 7.58 -34.23 18.13
N PHE A 50 8.62 -34.01 18.93
CA PHE A 50 8.88 -32.72 19.56
C PHE A 50 9.15 -31.62 18.52
N GLN A 51 10.04 -31.89 17.56
CA GLN A 51 10.36 -30.92 16.50
C GLN A 51 9.19 -30.69 15.56
N ILE A 52 8.41 -31.73 15.24
CA ILE A 52 7.19 -31.61 14.43
C ILE A 52 6.22 -30.62 15.07
N GLY A 53 6.01 -30.73 16.40
CA GLY A 53 5.15 -29.82 17.14
C GLY A 53 5.59 -28.36 17.03
N ILE A 54 6.88 -28.10 17.24
CA ILE A 54 7.45 -26.73 17.16
C ILE A 54 7.23 -26.14 15.76
N TYR A 55 7.72 -26.80 14.71
CA TYR A 55 7.62 -26.27 13.34
C TYR A 55 6.17 -26.11 12.88
N SER A 56 5.28 -27.03 13.27
CA SER A 56 3.86 -26.94 12.93
C SER A 56 3.19 -25.72 13.60
N ILE A 57 3.43 -25.49 14.89
CA ILE A 57 2.88 -24.34 15.61
C ILE A 57 3.46 -23.03 15.04
N SER A 58 4.78 -22.98 14.81
CA SER A 58 5.42 -21.81 14.21
C SER A 58 4.87 -21.51 12.81
N LEU A 59 4.63 -22.54 11.99
CA LEU A 59 4.02 -22.39 10.66
C LEU A 59 2.61 -21.79 10.76
N ILE A 60 1.78 -22.28 11.69
CA ILE A 60 0.43 -21.74 11.91
C ILE A 60 0.49 -20.26 12.31
N ILE A 61 1.34 -19.90 13.28
CA ILE A 61 1.50 -18.51 13.73
C ILE A 61 1.98 -17.62 12.57
N LEU A 62 2.96 -18.09 11.79
CA LEU A 62 3.49 -17.35 10.65
C LEU A 62 2.42 -17.08 9.58
N LEU A 63 1.61 -18.09 9.25
CA LEU A 63 0.50 -17.94 8.31
C LEU A 63 -0.55 -16.95 8.85
N LEU A 64 -0.94 -17.09 10.12
CA LEU A 64 -1.87 -16.17 10.76
C LEU A 64 -1.36 -14.73 10.69
N VAL A 65 -0.13 -14.47 11.10
CA VAL A 65 0.46 -13.12 11.05
C VAL A 65 0.52 -12.59 9.62
N THR A 66 0.94 -13.42 8.66
CA THR A 66 1.09 -13.03 7.24
C THR A 66 -0.24 -12.59 6.62
N TYR A 67 -1.33 -13.32 6.88
CA TYR A 67 -2.63 -13.05 6.24
C TYR A 67 -3.57 -12.17 7.06
N ILE A 68 -3.45 -12.16 8.40
CA ILE A 68 -4.29 -11.31 9.26
C ILE A 68 -3.76 -9.87 9.32
N SER A 69 -2.44 -9.66 9.26
CA SER A 69 -1.86 -8.30 9.38
C SER A 69 -2.38 -7.30 8.34
N PRO A 70 -2.48 -7.63 7.03
CA PRO A 70 -3.06 -6.72 6.04
C PRO A 70 -4.51 -6.31 6.38
N PHE A 71 -5.30 -7.24 6.90
CA PHE A 71 -6.69 -7.00 7.30
C PHE A 71 -6.79 -6.08 8.54
N LEU A 72 -5.94 -6.30 9.54
CA LEU A 72 -5.85 -5.43 10.71
C LEU A 72 -5.40 -4.03 10.32
N TYR A 73 -4.40 -3.93 9.45
CA TYR A 73 -3.90 -2.65 8.94
C TYR A 73 -4.97 -1.88 8.16
N TYR A 74 -5.76 -2.56 7.33
CA TYR A 74 -6.92 -1.97 6.66
C TYR A 74 -7.93 -1.37 7.66
N LYS A 75 -8.28 -2.12 8.71
CA LYS A 75 -9.16 -1.61 9.77
C LYS A 75 -8.55 -0.41 10.50
N GLN A 76 -7.24 -0.43 10.75
CA GLN A 76 -6.53 0.66 11.39
C GLN A 76 -6.57 1.94 10.55
N ILE A 77 -6.24 1.88 9.25
CA ILE A 77 -6.31 3.05 8.35
C ILE A 77 -7.73 3.62 8.31
N LYS A 78 -8.74 2.76 8.14
CA LYS A 78 -10.15 3.21 8.08
C LYS A 78 -10.58 3.88 9.38
N LYS A 79 -10.12 3.38 10.54
CA LYS A 79 -10.38 3.99 11.84
C LYS A 79 -9.65 5.32 12.02
N GLN A 80 -8.39 5.40 11.59
CA GLN A 80 -7.59 6.63 11.67
C GLN A 80 -8.15 7.72 10.77
N GLY A 81 -8.46 7.41 9.51
CA GLY A 81 -9.10 8.36 8.59
C GLY A 81 -10.42 8.89 9.12
N LYS A 82 -11.30 8.03 9.66
CA LYS A 82 -12.54 8.49 10.31
C LYS A 82 -12.27 9.46 11.47
N LYS A 83 -11.30 9.15 12.34
CA LYS A 83 -10.94 10.02 13.46
C LYS A 83 -10.38 11.36 13.00
N LEU A 84 -9.51 11.37 11.99
CA LEU A 84 -8.88 12.58 11.46
C LEU A 84 -9.90 13.59 10.93
N HIS A 85 -11.02 13.10 10.38
CA HIS A 85 -12.06 13.94 9.79
C HIS A 85 -13.36 13.98 10.60
N ASN A 86 -13.29 13.79 11.93
CA ASN A 86 -14.45 13.86 12.84
C ASN A 86 -15.65 13.00 12.38
N ASN A 87 -15.37 11.80 11.87
CA ASN A 87 -16.31 10.84 11.26
C ASN A 87 -17.05 11.32 9.99
N ASN A 88 -16.71 12.49 9.46
CA ASN A 88 -17.28 12.98 8.22
C ASN A 88 -16.64 12.31 7.01
N LYS A 89 -17.42 12.16 5.93
CA LYS A 89 -16.85 11.85 4.62
C LYS A 89 -15.99 13.03 4.18
N TYR A 90 -14.79 12.74 3.72
CA TYR A 90 -13.84 13.72 3.22
C TYR A 90 -13.46 13.36 1.79
N LYS A 91 -13.21 14.39 0.98
CA LYS A 91 -12.68 14.26 -0.36
C LYS A 91 -11.16 14.41 -0.28
N THR A 92 -10.43 13.55 -0.99
CA THR A 92 -9.00 13.71 -1.22
C THR A 92 -8.83 14.47 -2.52
N ILE A 93 -8.13 15.59 -2.46
CA ILE A 93 -7.84 16.47 -3.59
C ILE A 93 -6.33 16.55 -3.71
N THR A 94 -5.81 15.99 -4.79
CA THR A 94 -4.39 16.05 -5.13
C THR A 94 -4.20 16.99 -6.31
N THR A 95 -3.42 18.04 -6.11
CA THR A 95 -3.10 19.05 -7.13
C THR A 95 -1.62 18.98 -7.47
N PHE A 96 -1.31 18.85 -8.76
CA PHE A 96 0.04 18.84 -9.29
C PHE A 96 0.30 20.15 -10.01
N ASP A 97 1.16 20.98 -9.43
CA ASP A 97 1.58 22.25 -10.01
C ASP A 97 3.08 22.45 -9.80
N ASP A 98 3.53 23.55 -9.18
CA ASP A 98 4.91 23.76 -8.75
C ASP A 98 5.37 22.69 -7.74
N LYS A 99 4.45 22.29 -6.86
CA LYS A 99 4.56 21.18 -5.90
C LYS A 99 3.36 20.26 -6.01
N ILE A 100 3.40 19.16 -5.25
CA ILE A 100 2.27 18.24 -5.08
C ILE A 100 1.55 18.64 -3.81
N TYR A 101 0.30 19.08 -3.92
CA TYR A 101 -0.55 19.43 -2.78
C TYR A 101 -1.60 18.34 -2.58
N VAL A 102 -1.69 17.80 -1.37
CA VAL A 102 -2.71 16.82 -0.97
C VAL A 102 -3.58 17.44 0.11
N ASN A 103 -4.86 17.60 -0.19
CA ASN A 103 -5.85 18.13 0.73
C ASN A 103 -6.89 17.05 1.05
N GLU A 104 -7.04 16.72 2.32
CA GLU A 104 -8.01 15.76 2.84
C GLU A 104 -8.86 16.45 3.91
N GLY A 105 -10.05 16.93 3.53
CA GLY A 105 -10.87 17.74 4.45
C GLY A 105 -10.12 18.97 4.95
N SER A 106 -9.89 19.07 6.27
CA SER A 106 -9.12 20.16 6.91
C SER A 106 -7.61 19.91 6.95
N PHE A 107 -7.14 18.72 6.56
CA PHE A 107 -5.73 18.38 6.50
C PHE A 107 -5.15 18.78 5.14
N SER A 108 -4.00 19.43 5.13
CA SER A 108 -3.30 19.85 3.92
C SER A 108 -1.81 19.57 4.10
N ILE A 109 -1.20 18.97 3.09
CA ILE A 109 0.24 18.71 3.05
C ILE A 109 0.77 18.94 1.64
N SER A 110 2.01 19.43 1.53
CA SER A 110 2.68 19.64 0.26
C SER A 110 4.01 18.89 0.20
N PHE A 111 4.38 18.47 -1.01
CA PHE A 111 5.59 17.71 -1.29
C PHE A 111 6.29 18.23 -2.54
N ASP A 112 7.62 18.21 -2.52
CA ASP A 112 8.44 18.51 -3.69
C ASP A 112 8.59 17.26 -4.55
N TYR A 113 8.65 17.42 -5.88
CA TYR A 113 8.77 16.29 -6.81
C TYR A 113 10.04 15.45 -6.59
N ASN A 114 11.13 16.08 -6.13
CA ASN A 114 12.38 15.40 -5.81
C ASN A 114 12.27 14.44 -4.61
N GLN A 115 11.21 14.53 -3.81
CA GLN A 115 10.94 13.64 -2.67
C GLN A 115 10.21 12.36 -3.10
N ILE A 116 9.74 12.30 -4.36
CA ILE A 116 9.11 11.09 -4.89
C ILE A 116 10.18 10.03 -5.11
N THR A 117 10.00 8.89 -4.45
CA THR A 117 10.93 7.77 -4.48
C THR A 117 10.48 6.66 -5.42
N LYS A 118 9.16 6.43 -5.54
CA LYS A 118 8.59 5.36 -6.37
C LYS A 118 7.21 5.75 -6.91
N LEU A 119 6.87 5.22 -8.08
CA LEU A 119 5.51 5.20 -8.61
C LEU A 119 5.06 3.74 -8.76
N HIS A 120 3.89 3.42 -8.22
CA HIS A 120 3.25 2.12 -8.43
C HIS A 120 1.98 2.29 -9.25
N LYS A 121 1.92 1.64 -10.41
CA LYS A 121 0.68 1.51 -11.20
C LYS A 121 -0.11 0.31 -10.69
N LEU A 122 -1.33 0.55 -10.21
CA LEU A 122 -2.27 -0.48 -9.78
C LEU A 122 -3.47 -0.53 -10.75
N LYS A 123 -4.48 -1.36 -10.48
CA LYS A 123 -5.66 -1.49 -11.35
C LYS A 123 -6.57 -0.27 -11.26
N ASN A 124 -6.84 0.21 -10.04
CA ASN A 124 -7.79 1.31 -9.82
C ASN A 124 -7.12 2.66 -9.50
N CYS A 125 -5.84 2.64 -9.12
CA CYS A 125 -5.12 3.84 -8.71
C CYS A 125 -3.64 3.81 -9.13
N TYR A 126 -3.00 4.97 -9.04
CA TYR A 126 -1.55 5.11 -8.94
C TYR A 126 -1.19 5.44 -7.50
N VAL A 127 -0.02 4.98 -7.05
CA VAL A 127 0.52 5.30 -5.73
C VAL A 127 1.89 5.92 -5.89
N LEU A 128 2.00 7.21 -5.57
CA LEU A 128 3.27 7.91 -5.45
C LEU A 128 3.80 7.74 -4.03
N MET A 129 5.02 7.23 -3.90
CA MET A 129 5.70 7.13 -2.61
C MET A 129 6.57 8.36 -2.40
N VAL A 130 6.16 9.25 -1.51
CA VAL A 130 7.00 10.37 -1.06
C VAL A 130 7.69 9.94 0.24
N TYR A 131 8.97 9.64 0.17
CA TYR A 131 9.69 8.90 1.22
C TYR A 131 8.94 7.62 1.67
N LYS A 132 8.27 7.66 2.83
CA LYS A 132 7.47 6.54 3.38
C LYS A 132 5.96 6.82 3.35
N THR A 133 5.54 7.97 2.82
CA THR A 133 4.14 8.39 2.77
C THR A 133 3.55 8.08 1.40
N PRO A 134 2.50 7.24 1.32
CA PRO A 134 1.81 6.96 0.08
C PRO A 134 0.85 8.10 -0.28
N ILE A 135 0.90 8.58 -1.51
CA ILE A 135 -0.12 9.46 -2.10
C ILE A 135 -0.87 8.64 -3.14
N ILE A 136 -2.15 8.42 -2.89
CA ILE A 136 -3.03 7.63 -3.76
C ILE A 136 -3.72 8.57 -4.76
N ILE A 137 -3.77 8.15 -6.02
CA ILE A 137 -4.36 8.90 -7.13
C ILE A 137 -5.31 7.96 -7.86
N GLU A 138 -6.61 8.24 -7.84
CA GLU A 138 -7.59 7.40 -8.53
C GLU A 138 -7.55 7.67 -10.04
N GLN A 139 -7.44 6.63 -10.86
CA GLN A 139 -7.15 6.79 -12.30
C GLN A 139 -8.25 7.53 -13.06
N ASN A 140 -9.51 7.35 -12.63
CA ASN A 140 -10.67 7.87 -13.37
C ASN A 140 -11.24 9.17 -12.77
N SER A 141 -10.50 9.81 -11.85
CA SER A 141 -10.99 10.92 -11.03
C SER A 141 -10.22 12.23 -11.24
N PHE A 142 -9.62 12.39 -12.42
CA PHE A 142 -9.00 13.65 -12.83
C PHE A 142 -10.09 14.67 -13.21
N THR A 143 -10.11 15.81 -12.51
CA THR A 143 -11.04 16.92 -12.77
C THR A 143 -10.40 18.00 -13.64
N LYS A 144 -9.06 18.07 -13.68
CA LYS A 144 -8.29 18.91 -14.59
C LYS A 144 -7.05 18.16 -15.07
N GLY A 145 -6.80 18.18 -16.38
CA GLY A 145 -5.77 17.35 -17.03
C GLY A 145 -6.19 15.89 -17.17
N THR A 146 -5.37 15.09 -17.83
CA THR A 146 -5.60 13.66 -18.06
C THR A 146 -4.63 12.78 -17.28
N VAL A 147 -4.86 11.46 -17.31
CA VAL A 147 -3.92 10.46 -16.76
C VAL A 147 -2.59 10.54 -17.51
N GLU A 148 -2.64 10.75 -18.82
CA GLU A 148 -1.47 10.88 -19.69
C GLU A 148 -0.66 12.13 -19.36
N ASP A 149 -1.33 13.26 -19.10
CA ASP A 149 -0.68 14.50 -18.64
C ASP A 149 0.04 14.27 -17.31
N PHE A 150 -0.62 13.57 -16.38
CA PHE A 150 -0.03 13.23 -15.08
C PHE A 150 1.21 12.36 -15.23
N LEU A 151 1.14 11.30 -16.03
CA LEU A 151 2.28 10.41 -16.25
C LEU A 151 3.44 11.13 -16.93
N SER A 152 3.14 12.01 -17.89
CA SER A 152 4.14 12.83 -18.58
C SER A 152 4.84 13.77 -17.60
N LEU A 153 4.06 14.46 -16.75
CA LEU A 153 4.58 15.35 -15.71
C LEU A 153 5.50 14.62 -14.72
N ILE A 154 5.08 13.44 -14.22
CA ILE A 154 5.90 12.66 -13.29
C ILE A 154 7.19 12.20 -13.96
N LYS A 155 7.14 11.77 -15.23
CA LYS A 155 8.32 11.36 -15.98
C LYS A 155 9.30 12.51 -16.21
N GLU A 156 8.79 13.71 -16.46
CA GLU A 156 9.61 14.92 -16.66
C GLU A 156 10.24 15.41 -15.35
N LYS A 157 9.44 15.55 -14.29
CA LYS A 157 9.86 16.16 -13.02
C LYS A 157 10.66 15.20 -12.13
N CYS A 158 10.51 13.90 -12.32
CA CYS A 158 11.13 12.87 -11.47
C CYS A 158 12.10 12.00 -12.28
N ILE A 159 13.19 12.62 -12.74
CA ILE A 159 14.20 12.01 -13.63
C ILE A 159 14.81 10.72 -13.04
N ASN A 160 14.83 10.58 -11.71
CA ASN A 160 15.41 9.43 -11.00
C ASN A 160 14.41 8.30 -10.71
N LEU A 161 13.14 8.42 -11.14
CA LEU A 161 12.15 7.38 -10.90
C LEU A 161 12.38 6.17 -11.81
N LYS A 162 12.61 5.00 -11.21
CA LYS A 162 12.44 3.73 -11.91
C LYS A 162 10.93 3.47 -12.06
N LEU A 163 10.41 3.80 -13.25
CA LEU A 163 9.06 3.48 -13.70
C LEU A 163 8.88 1.98 -13.93
#